data_AF-A0A9N9GZ96-F1
#
_entry.id   AF-A0A9N9GZ96-F1
#
_cell.length_a   1.000
_cell.length_b   1.000
_cell.length_c   1.000
_cell.angle_alpha   90.00
_cell.angle_beta   90.00
_cell.angle_gamma   90.00
#
_symmetry.space_group_name_H-M   'P 1'
#
loop_
_entity.id
_entity.type
_entity.pdbx_description
1 polymer ?
#
loop_
_entity_poly.entity_id
_entity_poly.type
_entity_poly.pdbx_seq_one_letter_code
_entity_poly.pdbx_strand_id
1 'polypeptide(L)'
;KHTFELIADVEFEFDDEAGFNFIFFYNALDRSEFTGHENEWVTVHNQKVVEYGKEYSDDQLNYVLETMPGAIQLPVDQARLPRKSGPIEELESRLVEELEPEPVEYEEVI
;
A
#
# COMPACT_ATOMS: atom_id res chain seq x y z
N LYS A 1 -5.88 6.42 12.94
CA LYS A 1 -5.73 6.13 11.49
C LYS A 1 -4.47 5.28 11.31
N HIS A 2 -4.48 4.19 10.54
CA HIS A 2 -3.28 3.34 10.44
C HIS A 2 -2.23 3.97 9.53
N THR A 3 -0.95 3.93 9.94
CA THR A 3 0.20 4.58 9.26
C THR A 3 0.31 4.23 7.76
N PHE A 4 -0.24 3.09 7.34
CA PHE A 4 -0.22 2.62 5.95
C PHE A 4 -1.11 3.45 5.01
N GLU A 5 -2.28 3.93 5.47
CA GLU A 5 -3.19 4.79 4.68
C GLU A 5 -2.51 6.10 4.27
N LEU A 6 -1.56 6.57 5.08
CA LEU A 6 -0.86 7.83 4.86
C LEU A 6 0.28 7.73 3.85
N ILE A 7 0.80 6.53 3.57
CA ILE A 7 1.90 6.32 2.63
C ILE A 7 1.38 6.15 1.19
N ALA A 8 0.27 5.43 1.02
CA ALA A 8 -0.30 5.14 -0.30
C ALA A 8 -1.32 6.18 -0.79
N ASP A 9 -1.86 7.03 0.10
CA ASP A 9 -2.98 7.95 -0.22
C ASP A 9 -4.18 7.24 -0.85
N VAL A 10 -4.44 6.02 -0.41
CA VAL A 10 -5.61 5.24 -0.82
C VAL A 10 -6.42 4.92 0.42
N GLU A 11 -7.70 5.27 0.40
CA GLU A 11 -8.68 4.82 1.40
C GLU A 11 -8.92 3.31 1.20
N PHE A 12 -8.29 2.48 2.03
CA PHE A 12 -8.48 1.02 2.01
C PHE A 12 -9.11 0.55 3.32
N GLU A 13 -10.21 -0.20 3.21
CA GLU A 13 -10.55 -1.23 4.19
C GLU A 13 -9.67 -2.45 3.86
N PHE A 14 -8.55 -2.62 4.57
CA PHE A 14 -7.66 -3.76 4.31
C PHE A 14 -8.36 -5.08 4.67
N ASP A 15 -8.42 -5.99 3.70
CA ASP A 15 -8.21 -7.40 4.01
C ASP A 15 -6.71 -7.55 4.32
N ASP A 16 -6.36 -8.19 5.44
CA ASP A 16 -4.98 -8.28 5.95
C ASP A 16 -4.00 -8.77 4.86
N GLU A 17 -4.48 -9.64 3.98
CA GLU A 17 -3.75 -10.24 2.87
C GLU A 17 -3.26 -9.22 1.83
N ALA A 18 -4.08 -8.24 1.43
CA ALA A 18 -3.69 -7.22 0.46
C ALA A 18 -2.54 -6.36 1.01
N GLY A 19 -2.60 -6.02 2.30
CA GLY A 19 -1.56 -5.28 3.00
C GLY A 19 -0.21 -6.00 2.97
N PHE A 20 -0.18 -7.30 3.26
CA PHE A 20 1.04 -8.10 3.17
C PHE A 20 1.57 -8.20 1.73
N ASN A 21 0.69 -8.27 0.73
CA ASN A 21 1.09 -8.30 -0.68
C ASN A 21 1.74 -6.98 -1.12
N PHE A 22 1.24 -5.84 -0.65
CA PHE A 22 1.91 -4.54 -0.88
C PHE A 22 3.29 -4.48 -0.25
N ILE A 23 3.42 -4.89 1.02
CA ILE A 23 4.70 -4.91 1.73
C ILE A 23 5.71 -5.81 0.98
N PHE A 24 5.27 -6.98 0.52
CA PHE A 24 6.10 -7.87 -0.30
C PHE A 24 6.58 -7.18 -1.58
N PHE A 25 5.68 -6.53 -2.32
CA PHE A 25 6.01 -5.85 -3.57
C PHE A 25 7.07 -4.76 -3.36
N TYR A 26 6.89 -3.86 -2.40
CA TYR A 26 7.83 -2.76 -2.16
C TYR A 26 9.21 -3.25 -1.68
N ASN A 27 9.24 -4.29 -0.84
CA ASN A 27 10.50 -4.91 -0.43
C ASN A 27 11.26 -5.53 -1.60
N ALA A 28 10.55 -6.21 -2.52
CA ALA A 28 11.15 -6.78 -3.73
C ALA A 28 11.65 -5.68 -4.69
N LEU A 29 10.89 -4.58 -4.81
CA LEU A 29 11.26 -3.42 -5.60
C LEU A 29 12.54 -2.76 -5.09
N ASP A 30 12.64 -2.50 -3.79
CA ASP A 30 13.82 -1.90 -3.14
C ASP A 30 15.08 -2.77 -3.31
N ARG A 31 14.90 -4.08 -3.41
CA ARG A 31 15.96 -5.07 -3.65
C ARG A 31 16.27 -5.29 -5.13
N SER A 32 15.61 -4.57 -6.04
CA SER A 32 15.75 -4.73 -7.49
C SER A 32 15.42 -6.16 -7.99
N GLU A 33 14.52 -6.87 -7.30
CA GLU A 33 14.16 -8.25 -7.64
C GLU A 33 13.35 -8.36 -8.95
N PHE A 34 12.81 -7.25 -9.44
CA PHE A 34 12.06 -7.16 -10.71
C PHE A 34 12.93 -6.84 -11.94
N THR A 35 14.24 -7.06 -11.86
CA THR A 35 15.17 -6.80 -12.98
C THR A 35 14.74 -7.59 -14.24
N GLY A 36 14.60 -6.90 -15.37
CA GLY A 36 14.12 -7.45 -16.65
C GLY A 36 12.62 -7.29 -16.90
N HIS A 37 11.86 -6.80 -15.90
CA HIS A 37 10.41 -6.60 -15.97
C HIS A 37 10.02 -5.13 -15.82
N GLU A 38 10.94 -4.19 -16.09
CA GLU A 38 10.78 -2.76 -15.77
C GLU A 38 9.58 -2.11 -16.45
N ASN A 39 9.16 -2.63 -17.61
CA ASN A 39 8.03 -2.10 -18.39
C ASN A 39 6.72 -2.86 -18.15
N GLU A 40 6.71 -3.81 -17.21
CA GLU A 40 5.59 -4.71 -16.94
C GLU A 40 4.87 -4.34 -15.65
N TRP A 41 3.69 -4.93 -15.51
CA TRP A 41 2.93 -5.01 -14.27
C TRP A 41 3.18 -6.36 -13.63
N VAL A 42 3.23 -6.37 -12.31
CA VAL A 42 3.38 -7.59 -11.52
C VAL A 42 2.14 -7.83 -10.68
N THR A 43 1.68 -9.07 -10.70
CA THR A 43 0.59 -9.55 -9.85
C THR A 43 1.17 -10.28 -8.65
N VAL A 44 0.79 -9.86 -7.46
CA VAL A 44 1.25 -10.44 -6.19
C VAL A 44 0.07 -10.99 -5.40
N HIS A 45 0.22 -12.20 -4.88
CA HIS A 45 -0.76 -12.85 -4.00
C HIS A 45 -0.04 -13.86 -3.09
N ASN A 46 -0.46 -13.98 -1.82
CA ASN A 46 0.23 -14.77 -0.79
C ASN A 46 1.73 -14.48 -0.73
N GLN A 47 2.08 -13.20 -0.83
CA GLN A 47 3.44 -12.65 -0.77
C GLN A 47 4.40 -13.31 -1.76
N LYS A 48 3.89 -13.57 -2.98
CA LYS A 48 4.66 -14.11 -4.11
C LYS A 48 4.21 -13.47 -5.41
N VAL A 49 5.16 -13.35 -6.34
CA VAL A 49 4.83 -13.02 -7.73
C VAL A 49 4.11 -14.19 -8.37
N VAL A 50 2.92 -13.91 -8.90
CA VAL A 50 2.11 -14.88 -9.64
C VAL A 50 2.28 -14.70 -11.15
N GLU A 51 2.36 -13.46 -11.60
CA GLU A 51 2.42 -13.13 -13.02
C GLU A 51 3.17 -11.80 -13.25
N TYR A 52 3.89 -11.73 -14.37
CA TYR A 52 4.31 -10.49 -15.00
C TYR A 52 3.56 -10.30 -16.31
N GLY A 53 3.21 -9.07 -16.64
CA GLY A 53 2.64 -8.78 -17.95
C GLY A 53 2.09 -7.38 -18.07
N LYS A 54 0.92 -7.27 -18.71
CA LYS A 54 0.23 -6.00 -18.91
C LYS A 54 -0.73 -5.73 -17.75
N GLU A 55 -1.06 -4.46 -17.58
CA GLU A 55 -2.18 -4.03 -16.74
C GLU A 55 -3.44 -4.79 -17.12
N TYR A 56 -4.16 -5.26 -16.10
CA TYR A 56 -5.44 -5.91 -16.29
C TYR A 56 -6.49 -4.89 -16.74
N SER A 57 -7.39 -5.31 -17.64
CA SER A 57 -8.66 -4.61 -17.82
C SER A 57 -9.56 -4.80 -16.59
N ASP A 58 -10.58 -3.96 -16.43
CA ASP A 58 -11.55 -4.06 -15.33
C ASP A 58 -12.14 -5.48 -15.20
N ASP A 59 -12.49 -6.12 -16.32
CA ASP A 59 -13.02 -7.50 -16.33
C ASP A 59 -11.99 -8.52 -15.82
N GLN A 60 -10.72 -8.37 -16.20
CA GLN A 60 -9.65 -9.26 -15.75
C GLN A 60 -9.37 -9.06 -14.25
N LEU A 61 -9.36 -7.80 -13.81
CA LEU A 61 -9.17 -7.46 -12.40
C LEU A 61 -10.28 -8.04 -11.54
N ASN A 62 -11.55 -7.91 -11.96
CA ASN A 62 -12.69 -8.50 -11.26
C ASN A 62 -12.56 -10.02 -11.15
N TYR A 63 -12.23 -10.71 -12.25
CA TYR A 63 -12.01 -12.16 -12.25
C TYR A 63 -10.87 -12.57 -11.30
N VAL A 64 -9.78 -11.81 -11.29
CA VAL A 64 -8.64 -12.03 -10.40
C VAL A 64 -9.05 -11.86 -8.94
N LEU A 65 -9.77 -10.81 -8.59
CA LEU A 65 -10.21 -10.55 -7.22
C LEU A 65 -11.25 -11.56 -6.73
N GLU A 66 -12.10 -12.08 -7.61
CA GLU A 66 -12.99 -13.21 -7.30
C GLU A 66 -12.23 -14.52 -7.05
N THR A 67 -11.16 -14.77 -7.80
CA THR A 67 -10.39 -16.03 -7.75
C THR A 67 -9.29 -16.03 -6.67
N MET A 68 -8.66 -14.87 -6.47
CA MET A 68 -7.55 -14.62 -5.56
C MET A 68 -7.84 -13.34 -4.76
N PRO A 69 -8.72 -13.42 -3.74
CA PRO A 69 -9.01 -12.29 -2.87
C PRO A 69 -7.72 -11.75 -2.25
N GLY A 70 -7.57 -10.42 -2.24
CA GLY A 70 -6.36 -9.77 -1.73
C GLY A 70 -5.16 -9.76 -2.68
N ALA A 71 -5.28 -10.30 -3.90
CA ALA A 71 -4.28 -10.11 -4.93
C ALA A 71 -4.17 -8.62 -5.32
N ILE A 72 -2.94 -8.17 -5.58
CA ILE A 72 -2.66 -6.80 -6.05
C ILE A 72 -1.98 -6.85 -7.41
N GLN A 73 -2.14 -5.80 -8.20
CA GLN A 73 -1.38 -5.59 -9.42
C GLN A 73 -0.77 -4.18 -9.41
N LEU A 74 0.55 -4.08 -9.63
CA LEU A 74 1.27 -2.80 -9.62
C LEU A 74 2.28 -2.72 -10.77
N PRO A 75 2.57 -1.52 -11.31
CA PRO A 75 3.63 -1.34 -12.29
C PRO A 75 5.00 -1.48 -11.62
N VAL A 76 5.93 -2.17 -12.28
CA VAL A 76 7.33 -2.24 -11.81
C VAL A 76 8.04 -0.90 -11.95
N ASP A 77 7.71 -0.14 -13.00
CA ASP A 77 8.22 1.21 -13.21
C ASP A 77 7.80 2.16 -12.07
N GLN A 78 8.78 2.57 -11.26
CA GLN A 78 8.62 3.52 -10.16
C GLN A 78 8.10 4.90 -10.58
N ALA A 79 8.21 5.28 -11.86
CA ALA A 79 7.61 6.51 -12.37
C ALA A 79 6.10 6.41 -12.52
N ARG A 80 5.57 5.18 -12.64
CA ARG A 80 4.14 4.87 -12.81
C ARG A 80 3.44 4.48 -11.51
N LEU A 81 4.20 4.25 -10.44
CA LEU A 81 3.63 4.00 -9.12
C LEU A 81 2.88 5.24 -8.62
N PRO A 82 1.75 5.05 -7.91
CA PRO A 82 1.08 6.14 -7.22
C PRO A 82 2.07 6.81 -6.28
N ARG A 83 2.39 8.08 -6.54
CA ARG A 83 3.19 8.90 -5.63
C ARG A 83 2.25 9.81 -4.87
N LYS A 84 2.42 9.94 -3.56
CA LYS A 84 1.88 11.10 -2.85
C LYS A 84 2.47 12.37 -3.45
N SER A 85 1.61 13.26 -3.95
CA SER A 85 1.98 14.64 -4.24
C SER A 85 1.83 15.47 -2.96
N GLY A 86 2.87 15.52 -2.14
CA GLY A 86 2.88 16.37 -0.95
C GLY A 86 4.23 16.33 -0.23
N PRO A 87 4.68 17.44 0.38
CA PRO A 87 5.90 17.43 1.17
C PRO A 87 5.76 16.47 2.36
N ILE A 88 6.76 15.60 2.55
CA ILE A 88 6.82 14.60 3.63
C ILE A 88 6.65 15.27 5.01
N GLU A 89 7.14 16.49 5.17
CA GLU A 89 7.04 17.30 6.41
C GLU A 89 5.58 17.58 6.83
N GLU A 90 4.64 17.68 5.88
CA GLU A 90 3.22 17.90 6.17
C GLU A 90 2.54 16.63 6.70
N LEU A 91 3.05 15.45 6.31
CA LEU A 91 2.58 14.16 6.80
C LEU A 91 3.12 13.85 8.19
N GLU A 92 4.39 14.19 8.45
CA GLU A 92 4.99 14.07 9.77
C GLU A 92 4.27 14.98 10.77
N SER A 93 3.97 16.22 10.39
CA SER A 93 3.23 17.17 11.24
C SER A 93 1.84 16.66 11.61
N ARG A 94 1.11 16.06 10.67
CA ARG A 94 -0.22 15.47 10.91
C ARG A 94 -0.18 14.21 11.77
N LEU A 95 0.89 13.41 11.67
CA LEU A 95 1.07 12.23 12.52
C LEU A 95 1.31 12.61 13.99
N VAL A 96 2.04 13.70 14.22
CA VAL A 96 2.32 14.21 15.57
C VAL A 96 1.03 14.73 16.22
N GLU A 97 0.16 15.41 15.46
CA GLU A 97 -1.12 15.93 15.97
C GLU A 97 -2.13 14.82 16.33
N GLU A 98 -2.23 13.74 15.55
CA GLU A 98 -3.13 12.59 15.87
C GLU A 98 -2.63 11.73 17.05
N LEU A 99 -1.37 11.86 17.46
CA LEU A 99 -0.77 11.09 18.56
C LEU A 99 -0.69 11.89 19.87
N GLU A 100 -1.17 13.14 19.91
CA GLU A 100 -1.29 13.86 21.18
C GLU A 100 -2.38 13.18 22.03
N PRO A 101 -2.04 12.64 23.22
CA PRO A 101 -3.05 12.04 24.07
C PRO A 101 -4.01 13.13 24.56
N GLU A 102 -5.32 12.87 24.43
CA GLU A 102 -6.37 13.70 25.03
C GLU A 102 -6.02 14.02 26.50
N PRO A 103 -6.15 15.29 26.93
CA PRO A 103 -5.79 15.67 28.29
C PRO A 103 -6.64 14.86 29.28
N VAL A 104 -5.98 14.05 30.10
CA VAL A 104 -6.64 13.33 31.18
C VAL A 104 -7.00 14.37 32.25
N GLU A 105 -8.28 14.72 32.35
CA GLU A 105 -8.76 15.54 33.45
C GLU A 105 -8.61 14.75 34.75
N TYR A 106 -7.69 15.20 35.60
CA TYR A 106 -7.59 14.70 36.97
C TYR A 106 -8.70 15.38 37.78
N GLU A 107 -9.76 14.64 38.11
CA GLU A 107 -10.67 15.07 39.16
C GLU A 107 -9.89 15.09 40.49
N GLU A 108 -9.61 16.27 41.02
CA GLU A 108 -9.18 16.43 42.41
C GLU A 108 -10.31 15.92 43.32
N VAL A 109 -10.13 14.71 43.85
CA VAL A 109 -10.96 14.19 44.94
C VAL A 109 -10.58 14.97 46.21
N ILE A 110 -11.43 15.93 46.56
CA ILE A 110 -11.34 16.75 47.79
C ILE A 110 -11.79 15.93 49.01
#